data_AF-A0AAN0M0T7-F1
#
_entry.id   AF-A0AAN0M0T7-F1
#
_cell.length_a   1.000
_cell.length_b   1.000
_cell.length_c   1.000
_cell.angle_alpha   90.00
_cell.angle_beta   90.00
_cell.angle_gamma   90.00
#
_symmetry.space_group_name_H-M   'P 1'
#
loop_
_entity.id
_entity.type
_entity.pdbx_description
1 polymer ?
#
loop_
_entity_poly.entity_id
_entity_poly.type
_entity_poly.pdbx_seq_one_letter_code
_entity_poly.pdbx_strand_id
1 'polypeptide(L)'
;MGYDKTDPVMYYNGSTEQIEIPVAYNQEQTQFKSSWIGTIFNLHFPQISDETAFKEMYESRLDDFESWNMNAMIFQVRPLLDAFYPSPINPTSEFLSGKQGQDVDFDPLAYMVDATHERGMEYHAWFNPYRVTNSDIMSQVC
;
A
#
# COMPACT_ATOMS: atom_id res chain seq x y z
N MET A 1 6.61 -7.47 30.98
CA MET A 1 5.68 -8.43 31.61
C MET A 1 5.11 -9.26 30.47
N GLY A 2 5.66 -10.45 30.26
CA GLY A 2 5.28 -11.33 29.15
C GLY A 2 4.08 -12.19 29.53
N TYR A 3 3.26 -12.54 28.55
CA TYR A 3 2.18 -13.51 28.68
C TYR A 3 2.76 -14.87 29.12
N ASP A 4 2.29 -15.39 30.26
CA ASP A 4 2.60 -16.76 30.71
C ASP A 4 1.70 -17.73 29.94
N LYS A 5 2.32 -18.60 29.15
CA LYS A 5 1.60 -19.58 28.31
C LYS A 5 0.91 -20.68 29.12
N THR A 6 1.19 -20.78 30.42
CA THR A 6 0.51 -21.72 31.31
C THR A 6 -0.76 -21.13 31.94
N ASP A 7 -0.95 -19.81 31.88
CA ASP A 7 -2.15 -19.18 32.40
C ASP A 7 -3.31 -19.30 31.38
N PRO A 8 -4.48 -19.82 31.80
CA PRO A 8 -5.64 -19.92 30.94
C PRO A 8 -6.16 -18.53 30.55
N VAL A 9 -6.30 -18.28 29.25
CA VAL A 9 -6.90 -17.04 28.73
C VAL A 9 -8.40 -17.25 28.60
N MET A 10 -9.18 -16.47 29.32
CA MET A 10 -10.65 -16.53 29.27
C MET A 10 -11.19 -15.74 28.07
N TYR A 11 -12.30 -16.20 27.49
CA TYR A 11 -12.91 -15.55 26.32
C TYR A 11 -13.25 -14.06 26.56
N TYR A 12 -13.70 -13.75 27.78
CA TYR A 12 -13.85 -12.39 28.30
C TYR A 12 -13.75 -12.42 29.84
N ASN A 13 -13.66 -11.24 30.47
CA ASN A 13 -13.56 -11.13 31.93
C ASN A 13 -14.81 -11.70 32.64
N GLY A 14 -14.64 -12.77 33.42
CA GLY A 14 -15.73 -13.48 34.09
C GLY A 14 -16.33 -14.65 33.30
N SER A 15 -15.79 -14.98 32.13
CA SER A 15 -16.16 -16.19 31.40
C SER A 15 -15.61 -17.45 32.08
N THR A 16 -16.34 -18.56 31.98
CA THR A 16 -15.84 -19.91 32.30
C THR A 16 -15.26 -20.61 31.06
N GLU A 17 -15.42 -20.01 29.88
CA GLU A 17 -14.90 -20.54 28.62
C GLU A 17 -13.47 -20.05 28.40
N GLN A 18 -12.56 -21.02 28.24
CA GLN A 18 -11.15 -20.77 27.95
C GLN A 18 -10.94 -20.72 26.43
N ILE A 19 -10.12 -19.76 25.98
CA ILE A 19 -9.60 -19.73 24.62
C ILE A 19 -8.45 -20.73 24.56
N GLU A 20 -8.58 -21.75 23.72
CA GLU A 20 -7.45 -22.60 23.36
C GLU A 20 -6.54 -21.84 22.40
N ILE A 21 -5.30 -21.59 22.79
CA ILE A 21 -4.28 -21.06 21.89
C ILE A 21 -3.72 -22.25 21.10
N PRO A 22 -3.91 -22.31 19.77
CA PRO A 22 -3.40 -23.42 18.99
C PRO A 22 -1.87 -23.48 19.13
N VAL A 23 -1.36 -24.64 19.53
CA VAL A 23 0.08 -24.88 19.72
C VAL A 23 0.82 -24.88 18.37
N ALA A 24 0.09 -25.18 17.30
CA ALA A 24 0.54 -25.10 15.92
C ALA A 24 -0.42 -24.22 15.11
N TYR A 25 0.09 -23.11 14.59
CA TYR A 25 -0.61 -22.31 13.59
C TYR A 25 -0.46 -22.99 12.23
N ASN A 26 -1.53 -23.61 11.72
CA ASN A 26 -1.52 -24.16 10.38
C ASN A 26 -1.95 -23.06 9.41
N GLN A 27 -0.96 -22.35 8.86
CA GLN A 27 -1.22 -21.25 7.94
C GLN A 27 -1.76 -21.80 6.63
N GLU A 28 -3.03 -21.51 6.32
CA GLU A 28 -3.61 -21.74 5.01
C GLU A 28 -2.71 -21.10 3.95
N GLN A 29 -2.29 -21.85 2.92
CA GLN A 29 -1.46 -21.30 1.84
C GLN A 29 -2.17 -20.16 1.08
N THR A 30 -3.48 -20.05 1.23
CA THR A 30 -4.36 -19.08 0.58
C THR A 30 -4.59 -17.81 1.40
N GLN A 31 -3.98 -17.67 2.59
CA GLN A 31 -4.17 -16.48 3.41
C GLN A 31 -3.55 -15.24 2.74
N PHE A 32 -4.39 -14.27 2.39
CA PHE A 32 -3.96 -12.98 1.87
C PHE A 32 -3.22 -12.17 2.96
N LYS A 33 -1.99 -11.76 2.66
CA LYS A 33 -1.10 -11.01 3.54
C LYS A 33 -0.54 -9.81 2.79
N SER A 34 -0.99 -8.63 3.16
CA SER A 34 -0.59 -7.38 2.52
C SER A 34 -0.57 -6.24 3.53
N SER A 35 0.10 -5.15 3.14
CA SER A 35 -0.12 -3.81 3.67
C SER A 35 -0.53 -2.87 2.52
N TRP A 36 -0.95 -1.64 2.86
CA TRP A 36 -1.29 -0.59 1.89
C TRP A 36 -0.17 0.44 1.78
N ILE A 37 0.20 0.80 0.56
CA ILE A 37 1.02 1.97 0.27
C ILE A 37 0.12 3.09 -0.25
N GLY A 38 -0.17 4.03 0.65
CA GLY A 38 -0.89 5.27 0.35
C GLY A 38 0.05 6.35 -0.22
N THR A 39 -0.32 6.91 -1.38
CA THR A 39 0.43 7.94 -2.10
C THR A 39 -0.13 9.35 -1.89
N ILE A 40 -1.40 9.48 -1.47
CA ILE A 40 -1.97 10.77 -1.05
C ILE A 40 -1.08 11.41 0.02
N PHE A 41 -0.73 12.68 -0.15
CA PHE A 41 0.19 13.41 0.73
C PHE A 41 1.55 12.73 0.96
N ASN A 42 1.95 11.82 0.05
CA ASN A 42 3.15 11.00 0.17
C ASN A 42 3.26 10.24 1.50
N LEU A 43 2.12 9.75 2.03
CA LEU A 43 2.05 9.08 3.35
C LEU A 43 3.08 7.96 3.55
N HIS A 44 3.24 7.10 2.54
CA HIS A 44 4.14 5.94 2.61
C HIS A 44 5.15 5.88 1.46
N PHE A 45 4.94 6.67 0.40
CA PHE A 45 5.80 6.70 -0.77
C PHE A 45 6.17 8.15 -1.10
N PRO A 46 7.46 8.50 -1.13
CA PRO A 46 7.91 9.87 -1.36
C PRO A 46 7.67 10.32 -2.80
N GLN A 47 7.67 11.63 -3.02
CA GLN A 47 7.61 12.21 -4.36
C GLN A 47 8.95 12.00 -5.06
N ILE A 48 8.97 11.15 -6.10
CA ILE A 48 10.16 10.84 -6.89
C ILE A 48 9.78 10.78 -8.36
N SER A 49 10.30 11.72 -9.15
CA SER A 49 10.10 11.78 -10.60
C SER A 49 11.26 11.20 -11.42
N ASP A 50 12.39 10.91 -10.77
CA ASP A 50 13.53 10.24 -11.40
C ASP A 50 13.29 8.72 -11.41
N GLU A 51 13.43 8.10 -12.58
CA GLU A 51 13.13 6.67 -12.76
C GLU A 51 14.01 5.78 -11.86
N THR A 52 15.32 6.09 -11.76
CA THR A 52 16.25 5.25 -11.00
C THR A 52 15.91 5.30 -9.52
N ALA A 53 15.75 6.51 -8.96
CA ALA A 53 15.38 6.68 -7.57
C ALA A 53 13.98 6.11 -7.26
N PHE A 54 13.04 6.16 -8.20
CA PHE A 54 11.71 5.58 -8.03
C PHE A 54 11.81 4.06 -7.88
N LYS A 55 12.56 3.41 -8.78
CA LYS A 55 12.80 1.97 -8.75
C LYS A 55 13.47 1.56 -7.44
N GLU A 56 14.57 2.21 -7.06
CA GLU A 56 15.27 1.93 -5.79
C GLU A 56 14.36 2.07 -4.56
N MET A 57 13.54 3.12 -4.51
CA MET A 57 12.56 3.29 -3.43
C MET A 57 11.50 2.18 -3.45
N TYR A 58 11.00 1.80 -4.62
CA TYR A 58 10.01 0.73 -4.73
C TYR A 58 10.57 -0.63 -4.33
N GLU A 59 11.79 -0.96 -4.75
CA GLU A 59 12.52 -2.14 -4.31
C GLU A 59 12.61 -2.20 -2.78
N SER A 60 12.94 -1.08 -2.12
CA SER A 60 13.00 -1.04 -0.65
C SER A 60 11.65 -1.35 0.02
N ARG A 61 10.53 -1.00 -0.62
CA ARG A 61 9.19 -1.35 -0.12
C ARG A 61 8.87 -2.81 -0.32
N LEU A 62 9.34 -3.40 -1.41
CA LEU A 62 9.20 -4.82 -1.63
C LEU A 62 10.06 -5.62 -0.64
N ASP A 63 11.26 -5.16 -0.31
CA ASP A 63 12.10 -5.75 0.74
C ASP A 63 11.41 -5.71 2.11
N ASP A 64 10.74 -4.60 2.45
CA ASP A 64 9.91 -4.49 3.66
C ASP A 64 8.82 -5.58 3.65
N PHE A 65 8.08 -5.73 2.56
CA PHE A 65 6.98 -6.69 2.42
C PHE A 65 7.47 -8.15 2.52
N GLU A 66 8.60 -8.48 1.91
CA GLU A 66 9.24 -9.80 2.04
C GLU A 66 9.67 -10.06 3.49
N SER A 67 10.27 -9.08 4.16
CA SER A 67 10.69 -9.20 5.56
C SER A 67 9.50 -9.46 6.50
N TRP A 68 8.31 -8.97 6.14
CA TRP A 68 7.06 -9.19 6.86
C TRP A 68 6.30 -10.44 6.40
N ASN A 69 6.87 -11.23 5.49
CA ASN A 69 6.26 -12.43 4.92
C ASN A 69 4.90 -12.15 4.26
N MET A 70 4.78 -11.01 3.58
CA MET A 70 3.60 -10.64 2.79
C MET A 70 3.61 -11.36 1.43
N ASN A 71 2.43 -11.57 0.85
CA ASN A 71 2.26 -12.21 -0.46
C ASN A 71 1.51 -11.32 -1.47
N ALA A 72 1.15 -10.11 -1.08
CA ALA A 72 0.51 -9.14 -1.96
C ALA A 72 0.93 -7.71 -1.60
N MET A 73 0.96 -6.86 -2.62
CA MET A 73 1.25 -5.43 -2.56
C MET A 73 0.00 -4.66 -2.99
N ILE A 74 -0.55 -3.81 -2.11
CA ILE A 74 -1.63 -2.89 -2.47
C ILE A 74 -1.07 -1.47 -2.56
N PHE A 75 -1.01 -0.93 -3.78
CA PHE A 75 -0.43 0.39 -4.04
C PHE A 75 -1.48 1.39 -4.57
N GLN A 76 -1.52 2.59 -4.01
CA GLN A 76 -2.44 3.64 -4.43
C GLN A 76 -2.00 4.30 -5.74
N VAL A 77 -2.53 3.83 -6.87
CA VAL A 77 -2.19 4.36 -8.20
C VAL A 77 -3.02 5.58 -8.62
N ARG A 78 -4.16 5.81 -7.96
CA ARG A 78 -5.06 6.95 -8.19
C ARG A 78 -5.50 7.57 -6.85
N PRO A 79 -4.71 8.48 -6.26
CA PRO A 79 -5.08 9.15 -5.01
C PRO A 79 -6.08 10.31 -5.16
N LEU A 80 -6.01 11.10 -6.25
CA LEU A 80 -6.70 12.39 -6.41
C LEU A 80 -7.09 12.67 -7.88
N LEU A 81 -7.95 11.83 -8.46
CA LEU A 81 -8.34 11.89 -9.87
C LEU A 81 -7.17 11.89 -10.88
N ASP A 82 -6.02 11.39 -10.45
CA ASP A 82 -4.75 11.40 -11.16
C ASP A 82 -4.22 9.97 -11.34
N ALA A 83 -2.99 9.82 -11.83
CA ALA A 83 -2.41 8.53 -12.15
C ALA A 83 -0.91 8.43 -11.83
N PHE A 84 -0.51 7.28 -11.27
CA PHE A 84 0.87 6.78 -11.21
C PHE A 84 1.19 5.87 -12.41
N TYR A 85 0.60 6.16 -13.57
CA TYR A 85 0.78 5.42 -14.81
C TYR A 85 0.46 6.33 -16.01
N PRO A 86 1.05 6.09 -17.19
CA PRO A 86 0.68 6.80 -18.41
C PRO A 86 -0.81 6.60 -18.71
N SER A 87 -1.57 7.68 -18.76
CA SER A 87 -3.02 7.64 -18.99
C SER A 87 -3.47 8.70 -19.99
N PRO A 88 -4.29 8.35 -20.99
CA PRO A 88 -4.89 9.34 -21.89
C PRO A 88 -6.09 10.08 -21.27
N ILE A 89 -6.53 9.67 -20.07
CA ILE A 89 -7.75 10.19 -19.42
C ILE A 89 -7.41 10.94 -18.13
N ASN A 90 -6.44 10.43 -17.35
CA ASN A 90 -6.10 10.98 -16.04
C ASN A 90 -4.73 11.67 -16.10
N PRO A 91 -4.57 12.86 -15.50
CA PRO A 91 -3.28 13.53 -15.44
C PRO A 91 -2.30 12.77 -14.54
N THR A 92 -1.01 12.92 -14.81
CA THR A 92 0.08 12.43 -13.93
C THR A 92 -0.09 12.99 -12.51
N SER A 93 0.12 12.16 -11.50
CA SER A 93 -0.10 12.54 -10.10
C SER A 93 0.91 13.58 -9.60
N GLU A 94 0.40 14.57 -8.86
CA GLU A 94 1.27 15.54 -8.16
C GLU A 94 2.15 14.86 -7.10
N PHE A 95 1.71 13.74 -6.54
CA PHE A 95 2.48 12.98 -5.54
C PHE A 95 3.64 12.19 -6.16
N LEU A 96 3.69 12.10 -7.50
CA LEU A 96 4.78 11.51 -8.26
C LEU A 96 5.73 12.60 -8.78
N SER A 97 5.20 13.58 -9.53
CA SER A 97 6.00 14.56 -10.26
C SER A 97 6.14 15.92 -9.56
N GLY A 98 5.45 16.14 -8.43
CA GLY A 98 5.39 17.41 -7.71
C GLY A 98 4.36 18.39 -8.25
N LYS A 99 3.78 18.13 -9.42
CA LYS A 99 2.72 18.95 -10.01
C LYS A 99 1.78 18.09 -10.86
N GLN A 100 0.48 18.19 -10.61
CA GLN A 100 -0.50 17.42 -11.37
C GLN A 100 -0.41 17.72 -12.88
N GLY A 101 -0.39 16.67 -13.69
CA GLY A 101 -0.27 16.73 -15.15
C GLY A 101 1.14 17.03 -15.66
N GLN A 102 2.15 17.12 -14.79
CA GLN A 102 3.55 17.10 -15.20
C GLN A 102 3.99 15.65 -15.39
N ASP A 103 4.31 15.29 -16.63
CA ASP A 103 4.70 13.94 -17.01
C ASP A 103 6.07 13.54 -16.48
N VAL A 104 6.26 12.23 -16.33
CA VAL A 104 7.54 11.57 -16.08
C VAL A 104 7.91 10.72 -17.28
N ASP A 105 9.21 10.49 -17.49
CA ASP A 105 9.71 9.82 -18.70
C ASP A 105 9.68 8.28 -18.64
N PHE A 106 8.91 7.69 -17.72
CA PHE A 106 8.81 6.24 -17.52
C PHE A 106 7.38 5.81 -17.13
N ASP A 107 7.09 4.51 -17.17
CA ASP A 107 5.82 3.94 -16.68
C ASP A 107 6.02 3.33 -15.28
N PRO A 108 5.61 4.03 -14.20
CA PRO A 108 5.80 3.52 -12.85
C PRO A 108 5.00 2.24 -12.59
N LEU A 109 3.78 2.13 -13.14
CA LEU A 109 2.91 0.98 -12.89
C LEU A 109 3.43 -0.29 -13.55
N ALA A 110 3.91 -0.19 -14.79
CA ALA A 110 4.52 -1.34 -15.46
C ALA A 110 5.67 -1.91 -14.64
N TYR A 111 6.59 -1.05 -14.19
CA TYR A 111 7.71 -1.46 -13.33
C TYR A 111 7.23 -2.08 -12.01
N MET A 112 6.29 -1.42 -11.33
CA MET A 112 5.80 -1.90 -10.03
C MET A 112 5.17 -3.29 -10.14
N VAL A 113 4.39 -3.53 -11.19
CA VAL A 113 3.76 -4.84 -11.46
C VAL A 113 4.83 -5.90 -11.70
N ASP A 114 5.78 -5.63 -12.59
CA ASP A 114 6.84 -6.60 -12.94
C ASP A 114 7.71 -6.94 -11.73
N ALA A 115 8.23 -5.94 -11.01
CA ALA A 115 9.06 -6.12 -9.83
C ALA A 115 8.34 -6.85 -8.67
N THR A 116 7.03 -6.62 -8.51
CA THR A 116 6.22 -7.35 -7.51
C THR A 116 6.06 -8.82 -7.89
N HIS A 117 5.76 -9.10 -9.17
CA HIS A 117 5.61 -10.47 -9.66
C HIS A 117 6.93 -11.24 -9.63
N GLU A 118 8.07 -10.59 -9.87
CA GLU A 118 9.40 -11.21 -9.76
C GLU A 118 9.69 -11.73 -8.35
N ARG A 119 9.11 -11.11 -7.31
CA ARG A 119 9.17 -11.57 -5.92
C ARG A 119 8.07 -12.59 -5.55
N GLY A 120 7.25 -13.00 -6.51
CA GLY A 120 6.17 -13.95 -6.27
C GLY A 120 5.01 -13.38 -5.46
N MET A 121 4.85 -12.05 -5.41
CA MET A 121 3.74 -11.37 -4.76
C MET A 121 2.66 -10.98 -5.77
N GLU A 122 1.41 -10.91 -5.34
CA GLU A 122 0.33 -10.31 -6.15
C GLU A 122 0.42 -8.78 -6.12
N TYR A 123 0.10 -8.12 -7.24
CA TYR A 123 -0.01 -6.66 -7.30
C TYR A 123 -1.48 -6.21 -7.39
N HIS A 124 -1.90 -5.35 -6.46
CA HIS A 124 -3.27 -4.83 -6.37
C HIS A 124 -3.25 -3.30 -6.51
N ALA A 125 -3.80 -2.82 -7.62
CA ALA A 125 -3.90 -1.39 -7.89
C ALA A 125 -5.09 -0.76 -7.12
N TRP A 126 -4.82 0.17 -6.21
CA TRP A 126 -5.84 0.86 -5.43
C TRP A 126 -6.22 2.22 -6.04
N PHE A 127 -7.52 2.40 -6.26
CA PHE A 127 -8.12 3.60 -6.82
C PHE A 127 -8.99 4.32 -5.80
N ASN A 128 -8.87 5.64 -5.74
CA ASN A 128 -9.92 6.50 -5.19
C ASN A 128 -10.87 6.93 -6.32
N PRO A 129 -12.16 6.53 -6.29
CA PRO A 129 -13.05 6.73 -7.43
C PRO A 129 -13.52 8.18 -7.62
N TYR A 130 -13.78 8.92 -6.53
CA TYR A 130 -14.57 10.15 -6.58
C TYR A 130 -13.82 11.42 -6.13
N ARG A 131 -12.65 11.29 -5.52
CA ARG A 131 -11.92 12.45 -5.00
C ARG A 131 -11.31 13.26 -6.13
N VAL A 132 -11.66 14.54 -6.21
CA VAL A 132 -11.18 15.50 -7.24
C VAL A 132 -10.20 16.52 -6.67
N THR A 133 -10.41 16.96 -5.42
CA THR A 133 -9.58 17.97 -4.74
C THR A 133 -9.50 17.67 -3.25
N ASN A 134 -8.43 18.12 -2.61
CA ASN A 134 -8.24 18.09 -1.16
C ASN A 134 -8.47 19.48 -0.52
N SER A 135 -8.80 20.48 -1.32
CA SER A 135 -9.10 21.84 -0.84
C SER A 135 -10.59 22.09 -0.82
N ASP A 136 -11.06 22.82 0.20
CA ASP A 136 -12.43 23.31 0.22
C ASP A 136 -12.68 24.23 -0.96
N ILE A 137 -13.57 23.79 -1.86
CA ILE A 137 -13.98 24.52 -3.08
C ILE A 137 -14.54 25.92 -2.73
N MET A 138 -15.01 26.13 -1.50
CA MET A 138 -15.52 27.41 -1.03
C MET A 138 -14.45 28.47 -0.75
N SER A 139 -13.17 28.10 -0.68
CA SER A 139 -12.08 29.04 -0.41
C SER A 139 -11.51 29.72 -1.66
N GLN A 140 -11.94 29.33 -2.86
CA GLN A 140 -11.44 29.86 -4.14
C GLN A 140 -12.42 30.81 -4.83
N VAL A 141 -13.47 31.24 -4.13
CA VAL A 141 -14.43 32.26 -4.58
C VAL A 141 -14.32 33.48 -3.67
N CYS A 142 -13.24 34.24 -3.80
CA CYS A 142 -13.07 35.63 -3.33
C CYS A 142 -11.93 36.29 -4.10
#